data_AF-A0A6N8RBC7-F1
#
_entry.id   AF-A0A6N8RBC7-F1
#
_cell.length_a   1.000
_cell.length_b   1.000
_cell.length_c   1.000
_cell.angle_alpha   90.00
_cell.angle_beta   90.00
_cell.angle_gamma   90.00
#
_symmetry.space_group_name_H-M   'P 1'
#
loop_
_entity.id
_entity.type
_entity.pdbx_description
1 polymer ?
#
loop_
_entity_poly.entity_id
_entity_poly.type
_entity_poly.pdbx_seq_one_letter_code
_entity_poly.pdbx_strand_id
1 'polypeptide(L)'
;HTHFNIDVGIARSCDDFFTGTRAAACGGTTTIIDHMGFGPNGCRLRHQLEVYRGYAAHKAVIDYSFHGVIQHINHAILDEIPMMVEEGLSSFKLYLTYQYKLNDDEVLQALRRLHESGALTTVHPENDAAIASKRAEFIAAGLTAPRYHALSRPLECEAEAIARMINLAQIAGNAPLYIVHLSNGLGLDYL
;
A
#
# COMPACT_ATOMS: atom_id res chain seq x y z
N HIS A 1 -10.10 -4.35 -0.59
CA HIS A 1 -8.63 -4.49 -0.66
C HIS A 1 -8.30 -5.67 -1.58
N THR A 2 -8.10 -5.40 -2.87
CA THR A 2 -7.68 -6.41 -3.86
C THR A 2 -6.35 -6.05 -4.48
N HIS A 3 -5.71 -7.02 -5.16
CA HIS A 3 -4.47 -6.84 -5.90
C HIS A 3 -4.53 -7.67 -7.20
N PHE A 4 -5.42 -7.29 -8.13
CA PHE A 4 -5.51 -7.97 -9.43
C PHE A 4 -4.42 -7.49 -10.37
N ASN A 5 -3.88 -8.41 -11.19
CA ASN A 5 -2.75 -8.15 -12.09
C ASN A 5 -1.46 -7.63 -11.42
N ILE A 6 -1.36 -7.61 -10.08
CA ILE A 6 -0.21 -7.04 -9.40
C ILE A 6 1.08 -7.75 -9.79
N ASP A 7 2.06 -6.95 -10.19
CA ASP A 7 3.41 -7.38 -10.50
C ASP A 7 4.31 -7.06 -9.31
N VAL A 8 4.91 -8.09 -8.72
CA VAL A 8 5.81 -7.95 -7.57
C VAL A 8 7.28 -8.07 -7.98
N GLY A 9 7.58 -7.93 -9.28
CA GLY A 9 8.91 -7.94 -9.86
C GLY A 9 9.48 -9.34 -10.13
N ILE A 10 9.09 -10.34 -9.33
CA ILE A 10 9.48 -11.75 -9.53
C ILE A 10 8.34 -12.63 -10.03
N ALA A 11 7.11 -12.15 -9.91
CA ALA A 11 5.89 -12.87 -10.28
C ALA A 11 4.75 -11.87 -10.46
N ARG A 12 3.70 -12.31 -11.14
CA ARG A 12 2.44 -11.60 -11.25
C ARG A 12 1.32 -12.43 -10.61
N SER A 13 0.38 -11.75 -9.95
CA SER A 13 -0.82 -12.40 -9.41
C SER A 13 -1.54 -13.20 -10.51
N CYS A 14 -1.98 -14.41 -10.16
CA CYS A 14 -2.70 -15.27 -11.09
C CYS A 14 -4.10 -14.73 -11.41
N ASP A 15 -4.71 -13.95 -10.51
CA ASP A 15 -5.98 -13.33 -10.76
C ASP A 15 -5.81 -11.97 -11.45
N ASP A 16 -6.41 -11.86 -12.64
CA ASP A 16 -6.54 -10.60 -13.36
C ASP A 16 -7.89 -9.93 -13.06
N PHE A 17 -8.12 -8.75 -13.62
CA PHE A 17 -9.40 -8.06 -13.41
C PHE A 17 -10.60 -8.87 -13.90
N PHE A 18 -10.48 -9.79 -14.88
CA PHE A 18 -11.59 -10.64 -15.30
C PHE A 18 -11.82 -11.79 -14.32
N THR A 19 -10.79 -12.60 -14.02
CA THR A 19 -10.94 -13.76 -13.14
C THR A 19 -11.25 -13.33 -11.70
N GLY A 20 -10.58 -12.30 -11.22
CA GLY A 20 -10.72 -11.77 -9.87
C GLY A 20 -12.08 -11.15 -9.61
N THR A 21 -12.56 -10.26 -10.51
CA THR A 21 -13.90 -9.67 -10.33
C THR A 21 -15.02 -10.68 -10.56
N ARG A 22 -14.83 -11.69 -11.41
CA ARG A 22 -15.77 -12.79 -11.56
C ARG A 22 -15.86 -13.62 -10.29
N ALA A 23 -14.72 -13.94 -9.67
CA ALA A 23 -14.69 -14.63 -8.37
C ALA A 23 -15.40 -13.81 -7.29
N ALA A 24 -15.15 -12.49 -7.25
CA ALA A 24 -15.83 -11.57 -6.34
C ALA A 24 -17.36 -11.59 -6.55
N ALA A 25 -17.83 -11.50 -7.80
CA ALA A 25 -19.25 -11.56 -8.15
C ALA A 25 -19.90 -12.87 -7.70
N CYS A 26 -19.26 -14.01 -7.99
CA CYS A 26 -19.72 -15.32 -7.55
C CYS A 26 -19.77 -15.45 -6.02
N GLY A 27 -18.90 -14.74 -5.30
CA GLY A 27 -18.87 -14.66 -3.84
C GLY A 27 -19.80 -13.60 -3.23
N GLY A 28 -20.58 -12.88 -4.05
CA GLY A 28 -21.50 -11.82 -3.59
C GLY A 28 -20.86 -10.46 -3.32
N THR A 29 -19.59 -10.26 -3.69
CA THR A 29 -18.94 -8.93 -3.67
C THR A 29 -19.18 -8.22 -5.00
N THR A 30 -19.81 -7.05 -4.98
CA THR A 30 -20.23 -6.30 -6.18
C THR A 30 -19.36 -5.09 -6.49
N THR A 31 -18.40 -4.76 -5.62
CA THR A 31 -17.48 -3.64 -5.85
C THR A 31 -16.13 -3.95 -5.24
N ILE A 32 -15.05 -3.59 -5.93
CA ILE A 32 -13.68 -3.68 -5.40
C ILE A 32 -12.99 -2.31 -5.41
N ILE A 33 -12.04 -2.15 -4.50
CA ILE A 33 -11.04 -1.07 -4.57
C ILE A 33 -9.67 -1.74 -4.57
N ASP A 34 -9.00 -1.63 -5.71
CA ASP A 34 -7.75 -2.33 -6.00
C ASP A 34 -6.54 -1.48 -5.61
N HIS A 35 -5.51 -2.14 -5.07
CA HIS A 35 -4.24 -1.52 -4.74
C HIS A 35 -3.25 -1.77 -5.86
N MET A 36 -3.03 -0.73 -6.65
CA MET A 36 -2.06 -0.75 -7.73
C MET A 36 -0.66 -1.06 -7.18
N GLY A 37 0.06 -1.98 -7.82
CA GLY A 37 1.46 -2.27 -7.53
C GLY A 37 2.36 -1.08 -7.87
N PHE A 38 3.65 -1.19 -7.53
CA PHE A 38 4.63 -0.18 -7.89
C PHE A 38 4.85 -0.10 -9.42
N GLY A 39 5.04 1.11 -9.93
CA GLY A 39 5.44 1.38 -11.30
C GLY A 39 6.96 1.39 -11.48
N PRO A 40 7.45 1.66 -12.70
CA PRO A 40 8.87 1.84 -12.97
C PRO A 40 9.50 2.90 -12.08
N ASN A 41 10.81 2.78 -11.80
CA ASN A 41 11.51 3.75 -10.98
C ASN A 41 11.42 5.17 -11.57
N GLY A 42 11.05 6.15 -10.74
CA GLY A 42 10.88 7.55 -11.14
C GLY A 42 9.66 7.83 -12.03
N CYS A 43 8.70 6.90 -12.15
CA CYS A 43 7.47 7.16 -12.90
C CYS A 43 6.62 8.25 -12.22
N ARG A 44 5.82 8.97 -13.00
CA ARG A 44 4.79 9.88 -12.49
C ARG A 44 3.77 9.14 -11.62
N LEU A 45 3.12 9.84 -10.69
CA LEU A 45 2.14 9.23 -9.78
C LEU A 45 0.97 8.60 -10.55
N ARG A 46 0.52 9.28 -11.60
CA ARG A 46 -0.57 8.83 -12.47
C ARG A 46 -0.26 7.57 -13.28
N HIS A 47 1.02 7.24 -13.50
CA HIS A 47 1.42 6.15 -14.39
C HIS A 47 0.68 4.83 -14.08
N GLN A 48 0.65 4.44 -12.80
CA GLN A 48 0.00 3.19 -12.41
C GLN A 48 -1.52 3.24 -12.59
N LEU A 49 -2.15 4.41 -12.41
CA LEU A 49 -3.58 4.57 -12.68
C LEU A 49 -3.91 4.29 -14.15
N GLU A 50 -3.08 4.79 -15.08
CA GLU A 50 -3.24 4.53 -16.51
C GLU A 50 -3.08 3.04 -16.83
N VAL A 51 -2.04 2.40 -16.27
CA VAL A 51 -1.78 0.96 -16.44
C VAL A 51 -2.95 0.11 -15.94
N TYR A 52 -3.43 0.37 -14.71
CA TYR A 52 -4.49 -0.43 -14.09
C TYR A 52 -5.86 -0.16 -14.69
N ARG A 53 -6.15 1.08 -15.13
CA ARG A 53 -7.33 1.35 -15.98
C ARG A 53 -7.27 0.50 -17.25
N GLY A 54 -6.10 0.35 -17.87
CA GLY A 54 -5.90 -0.53 -19.01
C GLY A 54 -6.11 -2.03 -18.70
N TYR A 55 -5.67 -2.49 -17.52
CA TYR A 55 -5.90 -3.88 -17.09
C TYR A 55 -7.38 -4.17 -16.81
N ALA A 56 -8.11 -3.23 -16.22
CA ALA A 56 -9.51 -3.39 -15.87
C ALA A 56 -10.47 -3.15 -17.05
N ALA A 57 -10.10 -2.27 -17.98
CA ALA A 57 -10.93 -1.89 -19.13
C ALA A 57 -11.39 -3.12 -19.91
N HIS A 58 -12.70 -3.24 -20.09
CA HIS A 58 -13.36 -4.36 -20.79
C HIS A 58 -13.13 -5.76 -20.17
N LYS A 59 -12.53 -5.86 -18.98
CA LYS A 59 -12.26 -7.11 -18.27
C LYS A 59 -12.99 -7.23 -16.95
N ALA A 60 -13.08 -6.16 -16.16
CA ALA A 60 -13.81 -6.18 -14.90
C ALA A 60 -15.32 -6.44 -15.14
N VAL A 61 -15.92 -7.34 -14.36
CA VAL A 61 -17.35 -7.71 -14.46
C VAL A 61 -18.22 -7.15 -13.33
N ILE A 62 -17.62 -6.40 -12.40
CA ILE A 62 -18.30 -5.63 -11.34
C ILE A 62 -17.65 -4.24 -11.22
N ASP A 63 -18.26 -3.34 -10.45
CA ASP A 63 -17.75 -1.99 -10.25
C ASP A 63 -16.38 -2.00 -9.56
N TYR A 64 -15.51 -1.06 -9.92
CA TYR A 64 -14.18 -0.96 -9.35
C TYR A 64 -13.69 0.48 -9.20
N SER A 65 -12.75 0.67 -8.28
CA SER A 65 -11.93 1.88 -8.14
C SER A 65 -10.51 1.49 -7.71
N PHE A 66 -9.65 2.49 -7.52
CA PHE A 66 -8.23 2.30 -7.18
C PHE A 66 -7.82 3.15 -5.98
N HIS A 67 -6.93 2.61 -5.17
CA HIS A 67 -6.05 3.42 -4.32
C HIS A 67 -4.86 3.90 -5.16
N GLY A 68 -4.52 5.18 -5.10
CA GLY A 68 -3.23 5.66 -5.63
C GLY A 68 -2.06 4.99 -4.90
N VAL A 69 -0.88 4.91 -5.51
CA VAL A 69 0.31 4.34 -4.87
C VAL A 69 1.46 5.33 -4.93
N ILE A 70 1.98 5.71 -3.76
CA ILE A 70 3.10 6.65 -3.66
C ILE A 70 4.35 5.86 -3.31
N GLN A 71 5.27 5.79 -4.26
CA GLN A 71 6.48 4.95 -4.17
C GLN A 71 7.78 5.76 -4.04
N HIS A 72 7.68 7.09 -4.11
CA HIS A 72 8.74 8.07 -3.85
C HIS A 72 8.11 9.46 -3.71
N ILE A 73 8.84 10.40 -3.13
CA ILE A 73 8.39 11.79 -2.97
C ILE A 73 9.31 12.76 -3.70
N ASN A 74 8.70 13.68 -4.44
CA ASN A 74 9.28 14.92 -4.94
C ASN A 74 8.14 15.91 -5.24
N HIS A 75 8.46 17.15 -5.61
CA HIS A 75 7.44 18.16 -5.90
C HIS A 75 6.44 17.72 -6.98
N ALA A 76 6.89 17.07 -8.05
CA ALA A 76 6.01 16.61 -9.12
C ALA A 76 4.99 15.56 -8.63
N ILE A 77 5.41 14.62 -7.77
CA ILE A 77 4.50 13.64 -7.18
C ILE A 77 3.46 14.32 -6.28
N LEU A 78 3.88 15.28 -5.45
CA LEU A 78 2.97 16.01 -4.56
C LEU A 78 1.97 16.89 -5.34
N ASP A 79 2.40 17.44 -6.47
CA ASP A 79 1.56 18.27 -7.35
C ASP A 79 0.54 17.45 -8.16
N GLU A 80 0.81 16.17 -8.43
CA GLU A 80 -0.13 15.26 -9.10
C GLU A 80 -1.27 14.78 -8.18
N ILE A 81 -1.10 14.83 -6.85
CA ILE A 81 -2.11 14.32 -5.89
C ILE A 81 -3.48 14.96 -6.07
N PRO A 82 -3.66 16.30 -6.04
CA PRO A 82 -4.98 16.92 -6.23
C PRO A 82 -5.62 16.57 -7.58
N MET A 83 -4.81 16.48 -8.64
CA MET A 83 -5.30 16.12 -9.97
C MET A 83 -5.87 14.71 -10.00
N MET A 84 -5.25 13.77 -9.27
CA MET A 84 -5.76 12.40 -9.16
C MET A 84 -7.02 12.33 -8.27
N VAL A 85 -7.12 13.19 -7.27
CA VAL A 85 -8.36 13.34 -6.47
C VAL A 85 -9.50 13.87 -7.33
N GLU A 86 -9.27 14.88 -8.17
CA GLU A 86 -10.25 15.41 -9.12
C GLU A 86 -10.71 14.34 -10.13
N GLU A 87 -9.84 13.38 -10.48
CA GLU A 87 -10.17 12.21 -11.31
C GLU A 87 -10.92 11.09 -10.58
N GLY A 88 -11.20 11.27 -9.29
CA GLY A 88 -12.04 10.37 -8.49
C GLY A 88 -11.29 9.42 -7.55
N LEU A 89 -9.97 9.55 -7.40
CA LEU A 89 -9.24 8.77 -6.39
C LEU A 89 -9.38 9.43 -5.01
N SER A 90 -10.04 8.74 -4.08
CA SER A 90 -10.27 9.25 -2.73
C SER A 90 -9.20 8.84 -1.71
N SER A 91 -8.25 7.98 -2.10
CA SER A 91 -7.25 7.44 -1.17
C SER A 91 -5.96 6.99 -1.85
N PHE A 92 -4.86 7.06 -1.09
CA PHE A 92 -3.51 6.78 -1.57
C PHE A 92 -2.76 5.89 -0.57
N LYS A 93 -1.92 5.00 -1.09
CA LYS A 93 -1.23 3.97 -0.35
C LYS A 93 0.25 4.31 -0.18
N LEU A 94 0.68 4.30 1.07
CA LEU A 94 2.08 4.37 1.48
C LEU A 94 2.57 3.00 1.95
N TYR A 95 3.88 2.78 1.86
CA TYR A 95 4.55 1.59 2.39
C TYR A 95 5.70 2.02 3.30
N LEU A 96 5.81 1.38 4.47
CA LEU A 96 6.97 1.55 5.37
C LEU A 96 7.99 0.41 5.27
N THR A 97 7.72 -0.57 4.40
CA THR A 97 8.59 -1.72 4.11
C THR A 97 8.68 -1.95 2.60
N TYR A 98 9.62 -2.80 2.19
CA TYR A 98 9.95 -3.13 0.79
C TYR A 98 10.81 -2.08 0.09
N GLN A 99 11.09 -2.31 -1.20
CA GLN A 99 12.02 -1.53 -2.01
C GLN A 99 11.66 -0.04 -2.09
N TYR A 100 10.37 0.26 -2.21
CA TYR A 100 9.85 1.63 -2.35
C TYR A 100 9.20 2.15 -1.06
N LYS A 101 9.73 1.72 0.10
CA LYS A 101 9.30 2.28 1.38
C LYS A 101 9.62 3.76 1.45
N LEU A 102 8.75 4.52 2.10
CA LEU A 102 9.00 5.92 2.44
C LEU A 102 9.63 6.02 3.83
N ASN A 103 10.51 6.99 4.00
CA ASN A 103 10.99 7.39 5.32
C ASN A 103 10.00 8.38 5.99
N ASP A 104 10.22 8.69 7.27
CA ASP A 104 9.28 9.51 8.05
C ASP A 104 9.10 10.93 7.50
N ASP A 105 10.13 11.54 6.92
CA ASP A 105 10.03 12.86 6.29
C ASP A 105 9.16 12.81 5.02
N GLU A 106 9.39 11.82 4.16
CA GLU A 106 8.58 11.57 2.97
C GLU A 106 7.11 11.28 3.33
N VAL A 107 6.88 10.51 4.40
CA VAL A 107 5.54 10.24 4.94
C VAL A 107 4.86 11.52 5.41
N LEU A 108 5.55 12.40 6.14
CA LEU A 108 4.99 13.68 6.58
C LEU A 108 4.61 14.58 5.41
N GLN A 109 5.45 14.64 4.37
CA GLN A 109 5.14 15.38 3.15
C GLN A 109 3.89 14.82 2.46
N ALA A 110 3.79 13.49 2.31
CA ALA A 110 2.63 12.83 1.72
C ALA A 110 1.35 13.06 2.54
N LEU A 111 1.40 12.86 3.85
CA LEU A 111 0.26 13.03 4.76
C LEU A 111 -0.31 14.45 4.69
N ARG A 112 0.54 15.47 4.75
CA ARG A 112 0.12 16.88 4.65
C ARG A 112 -0.57 17.14 3.32
N ARG A 113 0.04 16.72 2.22
CA ARG A 113 -0.50 16.97 0.88
C ARG A 113 -1.82 16.23 0.64
N LEU A 114 -1.93 14.98 1.08
CA LEU A 114 -3.15 14.21 1.01
C LEU A 114 -4.26 14.84 1.87
N HIS A 115 -3.93 15.28 3.08
CA HIS A 115 -4.87 15.96 3.97
C HIS A 115 -5.41 17.26 3.35
N GLU A 116 -4.53 18.12 2.83
CA GLU A 116 -4.91 19.35 2.11
C GLU A 116 -5.79 19.07 0.89
N SER A 117 -5.58 17.93 0.24
CA SER A 117 -6.33 17.51 -0.95
C SER A 117 -7.63 16.77 -0.60
N GLY A 118 -7.95 16.57 0.69
CA GLY A 118 -9.13 15.83 1.12
C GLY A 118 -9.07 14.32 0.86
N ALA A 119 -7.88 13.75 0.69
CA ALA A 119 -7.66 12.33 0.41
C ALA A 119 -7.27 11.53 1.66
N LEU A 120 -7.72 10.28 1.73
CA LEU A 120 -7.39 9.35 2.80
C LEU A 120 -6.02 8.71 2.56
N THR A 121 -5.16 8.73 3.58
CA THR A 121 -3.92 7.95 3.55
C THR A 121 -4.21 6.52 4.01
N THR A 122 -3.83 5.54 3.20
CA THR A 122 -3.76 4.14 3.59
C THR A 122 -2.29 3.75 3.74
N VAL A 123 -1.93 2.89 4.68
CA VAL A 123 -0.51 2.55 4.92
C VAL A 123 -0.31 1.06 5.10
N HIS A 124 0.78 0.51 4.58
CA HIS A 124 1.33 -0.79 4.96
C HIS A 124 2.35 -0.55 6.08
N PRO A 125 1.98 -0.72 7.37
CA PRO A 125 2.81 -0.29 8.48
C PRO A 125 3.61 -1.48 9.01
N GLU A 126 4.84 -1.63 8.56
CA GLU A 126 5.80 -2.56 9.16
C GLU A 126 7.18 -1.91 9.23
N ASN A 127 7.92 -2.19 10.30
CA ASN A 127 9.29 -1.72 10.46
C ASN A 127 10.28 -2.54 9.60
N ASP A 128 10.65 -1.98 8.45
CA ASP A 128 11.55 -2.64 7.48
C ASP A 128 12.92 -3.00 8.05
N ALA A 129 13.48 -2.15 8.91
CA ALA A 129 14.82 -2.36 9.48
C ALA A 129 14.85 -3.55 10.44
N ALA A 130 13.84 -3.66 11.31
CA ALA A 130 13.68 -4.79 12.22
C ALA A 130 13.47 -6.10 11.43
N ILE A 131 12.62 -6.07 10.41
CA ILE A 131 12.38 -7.21 9.52
C ILE A 131 13.66 -7.63 8.79
N ALA A 132 14.40 -6.68 8.23
CA ALA A 132 15.64 -6.96 7.53
C ALA A 132 16.68 -7.60 8.46
N SER A 133 16.80 -7.12 9.70
CA SER A 133 17.70 -7.69 10.70
C SER A 133 17.34 -9.14 11.02
N LYS A 134 16.06 -9.43 11.34
CA LYS A 134 15.61 -10.79 11.64
C LYS A 134 15.74 -11.74 10.46
N ARG A 135 15.43 -11.26 9.26
CA ARG A 135 15.62 -12.03 8.02
C ARG A 135 17.09 -12.38 7.82
N ALA A 136 18.01 -11.44 8.04
CA ALA A 136 19.45 -11.70 7.93
C ALA A 136 19.93 -12.76 8.94
N GLU A 137 19.44 -12.72 10.18
CA GLU A 137 19.72 -13.74 11.21
C GLU A 137 19.32 -15.15 10.73
N PHE A 138 18.09 -15.31 10.21
CA PHE A 138 17.63 -16.62 9.72
C PHE A 138 18.40 -17.11 8.51
N ILE A 139 18.69 -16.24 7.54
CA ILE A 139 19.48 -16.60 6.35
C ILE A 139 20.90 -17.02 6.77
N ALA A 140 21.55 -16.29 7.67
CA ALA A 140 22.88 -16.64 8.18
C ALA A 140 22.90 -17.99 8.91
N ALA A 141 21.80 -18.34 9.58
CA ALA A 141 21.61 -19.63 10.24
C ALA A 141 21.18 -20.77 9.28
N GLY A 142 21.06 -20.51 7.97
CA GLY A 142 20.59 -21.50 6.98
C GLY A 142 19.09 -21.82 7.08
N LEU A 143 18.32 -20.98 7.78
CA LEU A 143 16.91 -21.18 8.08
C LEU A 143 16.04 -20.53 6.99
N THR A 144 15.85 -21.24 5.88
CA THR A 144 15.21 -20.70 4.65
C THR A 144 13.79 -21.20 4.37
N ALA A 145 13.25 -22.08 5.22
CA ALA A 145 11.88 -22.58 5.07
C ALA A 145 10.81 -21.47 5.22
N PRO A 146 9.63 -21.58 4.57
CA PRO A 146 8.61 -20.52 4.57
C PRO A 146 8.16 -20.02 5.95
N ARG A 147 8.18 -20.88 6.99
CA ARG A 147 7.86 -20.48 8.37
C ARG A 147 8.71 -19.33 8.90
N TYR A 148 9.95 -19.20 8.41
CA TYR A 148 10.86 -18.14 8.83
C TYR A 148 10.48 -16.77 8.24
N HIS A 149 9.62 -16.73 7.22
CA HIS A 149 9.00 -15.49 6.77
C HIS A 149 8.19 -14.84 7.90
N ALA A 150 7.25 -15.58 8.49
CA ALA A 150 6.44 -15.11 9.60
C ALA A 150 7.30 -14.75 10.83
N LEU A 151 8.27 -15.60 11.17
CA LEU A 151 9.16 -15.34 12.31
C LEU A 151 10.10 -14.14 12.09
N SER A 152 10.37 -13.76 10.84
CA SER A 152 11.18 -12.57 10.53
C SER A 152 10.43 -11.25 10.72
N ARG A 153 9.11 -11.32 10.96
CA ARG A 153 8.19 -10.17 11.07
C ARG A 153 7.37 -10.30 12.35
N PRO A 154 8.01 -10.27 13.53
CA PRO A 154 7.29 -10.38 14.80
C PRO A 154 6.29 -9.21 14.96
N LEU A 155 5.30 -9.38 15.83
CA LEU A 155 4.13 -8.50 15.94
C LEU A 155 4.52 -7.03 16.20
N GLU A 156 5.62 -6.82 16.91
CA GLU A 156 6.21 -5.52 17.23
C GLU A 156 6.61 -4.73 15.99
N CYS A 157 6.97 -5.40 14.87
CA CYS A 157 7.30 -4.72 13.62
C CYS A 157 6.09 -3.98 13.04
N GLU A 158 4.90 -4.59 13.09
CA GLU A 158 3.65 -3.96 12.65
C GLU A 158 3.20 -2.91 13.68
N ALA A 159 3.19 -3.27 14.96
CA ALA A 159 2.67 -2.42 16.03
C ALA A 159 3.45 -1.10 16.19
N GLU A 160 4.79 -1.15 16.15
CA GLU A 160 5.62 0.07 16.17
C GLU A 160 5.29 0.99 15.00
N ALA A 161 5.17 0.42 13.79
CA ALA A 161 4.90 1.19 12.59
C ALA A 161 3.49 1.79 12.58
N ILE A 162 2.49 1.11 13.15
CA ILE A 162 1.14 1.67 13.38
C ILE A 162 1.23 2.87 14.32
N ALA A 163 1.85 2.69 15.49
CA ALA A 163 2.02 3.75 16.48
C ALA A 163 2.75 4.98 15.88
N ARG A 164 3.82 4.74 15.13
CA ARG A 164 4.57 5.79 14.43
C ARG A 164 3.68 6.52 13.41
N MET A 165 2.95 5.79 12.57
CA MET A 165 2.06 6.41 11.58
C MET A 165 0.96 7.26 12.20
N ILE A 166 0.37 6.83 13.32
CA ILE A 166 -0.64 7.62 14.05
C ILE A 166 -0.04 8.94 14.54
N ASN A 167 1.16 8.91 15.12
CA ASN A 167 1.85 10.13 15.56
C ASN A 167 2.24 11.04 14.39
N LEU A 168 2.72 10.48 13.27
CA LEU A 168 3.04 11.26 12.07
C LEU A 168 1.78 11.90 11.47
N ALA A 169 0.65 11.20 11.45
CA ALA A 169 -0.64 11.74 11.02
C ALA A 169 -1.11 12.90 11.92
N GLN A 170 -0.94 12.78 13.24
CA GLN A 170 -1.22 13.87 14.19
C GLN A 170 -0.33 15.09 13.92
N ILE A 171 0.97 14.89 13.70
CA ILE A 171 1.94 15.96 13.36
C ILE A 171 1.58 16.62 12.01
N ALA A 172 1.04 15.85 11.07
CA ALA A 172 0.60 16.32 9.76
C ALA A 172 -0.77 17.04 9.75
N GLY A 173 -1.23 17.53 10.92
CA GLY A 173 -2.50 18.25 11.04
C GLY A 173 -3.70 17.35 11.33
N ASN A 174 -3.48 16.21 12.00
CA ASN A 174 -4.50 15.18 12.22
C ASN A 174 -5.06 14.63 10.89
N ALA A 175 -4.14 14.30 9.97
CA ALA A 175 -4.46 13.75 8.66
C ALA A 175 -5.20 12.41 8.78
N PRO A 176 -6.30 12.16 8.03
CA PRO A 176 -6.98 10.87 8.04
C PRO A 176 -6.07 9.72 7.63
N LEU A 177 -6.06 8.66 8.43
CA LEU A 177 -5.20 7.50 8.27
C LEU A 177 -6.03 6.21 8.36
N TYR A 178 -5.74 5.27 7.45
CA TYR A 178 -6.33 3.93 7.42
C TYR A 178 -5.22 2.87 7.45
N ILE A 179 -5.20 2.10 8.53
CA ILE A 179 -4.33 0.93 8.68
C ILE A 179 -4.95 -0.23 7.90
N VAL A 180 -4.33 -0.63 6.78
CA VAL A 180 -4.82 -1.82 6.06
C VAL A 180 -4.33 -3.10 6.74
N HIS A 181 -4.98 -4.22 6.44
CA HIS A 181 -4.55 -5.59 6.77
C HIS A 181 -3.94 -5.75 8.17
N LEU A 182 -4.55 -5.10 9.17
CA LEU A 182 -4.23 -5.27 10.58
C LEU A 182 -4.24 -6.76 10.92
N SER A 183 -3.10 -7.31 11.36
CA SER A 183 -2.93 -8.76 11.43
C SER A 183 -2.77 -9.32 12.85
N ASN A 184 -2.67 -8.46 13.85
CA ASN A 184 -2.37 -8.89 15.21
C ASN A 184 -2.97 -8.00 16.31
N GLY A 185 -3.09 -8.55 17.53
CA GLY A 185 -3.70 -7.86 18.67
C GLY A 185 -2.88 -6.67 19.19
N LEU A 186 -1.54 -6.77 19.20
CA LEU A 186 -0.70 -5.67 19.67
C LEU A 186 -0.84 -4.43 18.77
N GLY A 187 -0.98 -4.62 17.46
CA GLY A 187 -1.28 -3.53 16.53
C GLY A 187 -2.68 -2.94 16.74
N LEU A 188 -3.66 -3.76 17.10
CA LEU A 188 -5.03 -3.31 17.39
C LEU A 188 -5.08 -2.42 18.64
N ASP A 189 -4.28 -2.71 19.67
CA ASP A 189 -4.25 -1.94 20.92
C ASP A 189 -3.81 -0.47 20.75
N TYR A 190 -3.24 -0.10 19.60
CA TYR A 190 -2.87 1.28 19.27
C TYR A 190 -4.00 2.10 18.60
N LEU A 191 -5.09 1.45 18.17
CA LEU A 191 -6.21 2.07 17.44
C LEU A 191 -7.40 2.38 18.35
#